data_AF-A0A945NIY6-F1
#
_entry.id   AF-A0A945NIY6-F1
#
_cell.length_a   1.000
_cell.length_b   1.000
_cell.length_c   1.000
_cell.angle_alpha   90.00
_cell.angle_beta   90.00
_cell.angle_gamma   90.00
#
_symmetry.space_group_name_H-M   'P 1'
#
loop_
_entity.id
_entity.type
_entity.pdbx_description
1 polymer ?
#
loop_
_entity_poly.entity_id
_entity_poly.type
_entity_poly.pdbx_seq_one_letter_code
_entity_poly.pdbx_strand_id
1 'polypeptide(L)'
;MSEAVETSTTSFRQRKWHHRRDARFVLAVAAFIVLFYSWGFINGPDRIDADLTAQIEKSDALVNLVITSKFPAEEFHLGIFQEVGTIRGNKGRDTFLFRVKPKDVRMLARKYWIEKIALAPPMKF
;
A
#
# COMPACT_ATOMS: atom_id res chain seq x y z
N MET A 1 4.26 1.40 -73.32
CA MET A 1 4.10 2.79 -72.87
C MET A 1 3.65 2.70 -71.42
N SER A 2 4.53 3.08 -70.50
CA SER A 2 4.47 2.75 -69.08
C SER A 2 3.48 3.63 -68.33
N GLU A 3 2.55 3.03 -67.58
CA GLU A 3 1.80 3.75 -66.55
C GLU A 3 2.43 3.47 -65.19
N ALA A 4 2.77 4.56 -64.51
CA ALA A 4 3.56 4.58 -63.30
C ALA A 4 2.77 4.02 -62.11
N VAL A 5 3.41 3.13 -61.36
CA VAL A 5 2.96 2.73 -60.03
C VAL A 5 3.12 3.94 -59.10
N GLU A 6 2.02 4.66 -58.84
CA GLU A 6 2.00 5.71 -57.81
C GLU A 6 2.09 5.06 -56.43
N THR A 7 3.32 4.93 -55.92
CA THR A 7 3.56 4.62 -54.51
C THR A 7 3.18 5.84 -53.67
N SER A 8 1.97 5.84 -53.11
CA SER A 8 1.54 6.82 -52.12
C SER A 8 2.29 6.61 -50.80
N THR A 9 3.51 7.13 -50.69
CA THR A 9 4.21 7.29 -49.40
C THR A 9 3.53 8.40 -48.61
N THR A 10 2.45 8.08 -47.90
CA THR A 10 1.89 8.94 -46.86
C THR A 10 2.86 8.94 -45.68
N SER A 11 3.75 9.94 -45.64
CA SER A 11 4.57 10.16 -44.45
C SER A 11 3.64 10.43 -43.27
N PHE A 12 3.52 9.47 -42.35
CA PHE A 12 2.88 9.68 -41.06
C PHE A 12 3.74 10.70 -40.33
N ARG A 13 3.37 11.97 -40.44
CA ARG A 13 4.09 13.07 -39.80
C ARG A 13 3.87 12.93 -38.29
N GLN A 14 4.68 12.10 -37.63
CA GLN A 14 4.68 11.94 -36.18
C GLN A 14 5.06 13.28 -35.57
N ARG A 15 4.02 14.01 -35.17
CA ARG A 15 4.12 15.36 -34.61
C ARG A 15 4.85 15.25 -33.27
N LYS A 16 6.13 15.64 -33.24
CA LYS A 16 7.05 15.66 -32.06
C LYS A 16 6.60 16.56 -30.90
N TRP A 17 5.33 16.94 -30.83
CA TRP A 17 4.79 17.92 -29.86
C TRP A 17 4.21 17.27 -28.60
N HIS A 18 3.92 15.96 -28.64
CA HIS A 18 3.36 15.20 -27.52
C HIS A 18 4.43 14.72 -26.52
N HIS A 19 5.66 14.43 -26.97
CA HIS A 19 6.70 13.83 -26.13
C HIS A 19 7.07 14.63 -24.87
N ARG A 20 7.09 15.97 -24.92
CA ARG A 20 7.40 16.81 -23.73
C ARG A 20 6.22 16.90 -22.75
N ARG A 21 4.98 16.90 -23.25
CA ARG A 21 3.78 16.94 -22.38
C ARG A 21 3.56 15.59 -21.73
N ASP A 22 3.73 14.52 -22.50
CA ASP A 22 3.63 13.15 -22.00
C ASP A 22 4.74 12.85 -20.99
N ALA A 23 5.99 13.25 -21.26
CA ALA A 23 7.08 13.10 -20.29
C ALA A 23 6.83 13.90 -19.00
N ARG A 24 6.32 15.13 -19.09
CA ARG A 24 5.96 15.93 -17.91
C ARG A 24 4.80 15.29 -17.15
N PHE A 25 3.81 14.76 -17.85
CA PHE A 25 2.68 14.06 -17.23
C PHE A 25 3.16 12.82 -16.49
N VAL A 26 3.96 11.97 -17.13
CA VAL A 26 4.56 10.77 -16.52
C VAL A 26 5.42 11.15 -15.32
N LEU A 27 6.24 12.21 -15.42
CA LEU A 27 7.04 12.69 -14.30
C LEU A 27 6.17 13.19 -13.15
N ALA A 28 5.08 13.92 -13.44
CA ALA A 28 4.15 14.39 -12.42
C ALA A 28 3.46 13.21 -11.71
N VAL A 29 3.01 12.20 -12.46
CA VAL A 29 2.44 10.97 -11.88
C VAL A 29 3.47 10.23 -11.03
N ALA A 30 4.70 10.07 -11.53
CA ALA A 30 5.78 9.44 -10.79
C ALA A 30 6.10 10.20 -9.49
N ALA A 31 6.15 11.54 -9.55
CA ALA A 31 6.34 12.38 -8.37
C ALA A 31 5.21 12.21 -7.36
N PHE A 32 3.95 12.15 -7.82
CA PHE A 32 2.80 11.91 -6.95
C PHE A 32 2.88 10.54 -6.27
N ILE A 33 3.26 9.49 -7.00
CA ILE A 33 3.45 8.15 -6.46
C ILE A 33 4.55 8.16 -5.39
N VAL A 34 5.70 8.78 -5.69
CA VAL A 34 6.82 8.87 -4.74
C VAL A 34 6.39 9.62 -3.47
N LEU A 35 5.69 10.74 -3.60
CA LEU A 35 5.16 11.50 -2.47
C LEU A 35 4.20 10.66 -1.64
N PHE A 36 3.27 9.93 -2.28
CA PHE A 36 2.31 9.09 -1.59
C PHE A 36 2.98 7.96 -0.80
N TYR A 37 3.93 7.25 -1.40
CA TYR A 37 4.68 6.21 -0.70
C TYR A 37 5.51 6.80 0.44
N SER A 38 6.21 7.92 0.20
CA SER A 38 7.05 8.59 1.19
C SER A 38 6.23 9.02 2.41
N TRP A 39 5.03 9.55 2.20
CA TRP A 39 4.10 9.89 3.27
C TRP A 39 3.81 8.70 4.19
N GLY A 40 3.61 7.50 3.61
CA GLY A 40 3.39 6.28 4.38
C GLY A 40 4.60 5.86 5.23
N PHE A 41 5.82 6.05 4.74
CA PHE A 41 7.04 5.79 5.52
C PHE A 41 7.23 6.78 6.67
N ILE A 42 6.84 8.04 6.47
CA ILE A 42 6.95 9.10 7.49
C ILE A 42 5.88 8.95 8.57
N ASN A 43 4.61 8.74 8.18
CA ASN A 43 3.46 8.75 9.09
C ASN A 43 3.06 7.35 9.59
N GLY A 44 3.63 6.30 9.01
CA GLY A 44 3.34 4.93 9.41
C GLY A 44 3.76 4.63 10.86
N PRO A 45 5.00 4.94 11.27
CA PRO A 45 5.47 4.67 12.63
C PRO A 45 4.55 5.22 13.73
N ASP A 46 3.99 6.42 13.55
CA ASP A 46 3.10 7.09 14.52
C ASP A 46 1.80 6.31 14.82
N ARG A 47 1.47 5.31 13.99
CA ARG A 47 0.28 4.48 14.16
C ARG A 47 0.53 3.23 15.00
N ILE A 48 1.79 2.92 15.30
CA ILE A 48 2.16 1.73 16.06
C ILE A 48 2.29 2.12 17.53
N ASP A 49 1.57 1.43 18.41
CA ASP A 49 1.60 1.71 19.83
C ASP A 49 3.01 1.49 20.42
N ALA A 50 3.35 2.22 21.47
CA ALA A 50 4.69 2.21 22.06
C ALA A 50 5.09 0.80 22.58
N ASP A 51 4.16 0.11 23.24
CA ASP A 51 4.38 -1.25 23.76
C ASP A 51 4.63 -2.26 22.63
N LEU A 52 3.90 -2.12 21.52
CA LEU A 52 4.10 -2.94 20.33
C LEU A 52 5.45 -2.66 19.70
N THR A 53 5.83 -1.38 19.56
CA THR A 53 7.15 -0.94 19.07
C THR A 53 8.26 -1.57 19.90
N ALA A 54 8.18 -1.45 21.22
CA ALA A 54 9.17 -2.01 22.13
C ALA A 54 9.26 -3.55 22.01
N GLN A 55 8.15 -4.25 21.76
CA GLN A 55 8.17 -5.71 21.58
C GLN A 55 8.83 -6.12 20.26
N ILE A 56 8.50 -5.46 19.15
CA ILE A 56 9.02 -5.81 17.82
C ILE A 56 10.48 -5.37 17.61
N GLU A 57 11.00 -4.47 18.44
CA GLU A 57 12.42 -4.11 18.46
C GLU A 57 13.26 -5.09 19.29
N LYS A 58 12.67 -5.68 20.34
CA LYS A 58 13.35 -6.64 21.22
C LYS A 58 13.44 -8.04 20.61
N SER A 59 12.50 -8.43 19.76
CA SER A 59 12.40 -9.80 19.27
C SER A 59 11.77 -9.90 17.89
N ASP A 60 12.24 -10.88 17.11
CA ASP A 60 11.62 -11.29 15.84
C ASP A 60 10.44 -12.25 16.02
N ALA A 61 10.00 -12.50 17.26
CA ALA A 61 8.86 -13.35 17.55
C ALA A 61 7.56 -12.81 16.93
N LEU A 62 6.65 -13.74 16.60
CA LEU A 62 5.34 -13.39 16.08
C LEU A 62 4.52 -12.66 17.14
N VAL A 63 3.80 -11.62 16.72
CA VAL A 63 2.95 -10.79 17.57
C VAL A 63 1.48 -10.94 17.20
N ASN A 64 0.61 -10.71 18.19
CA ASN A 64 -0.83 -10.66 17.99
C ASN A 64 -1.27 -9.20 18.10
N LEU A 65 -2.07 -8.76 17.14
CA LEU A 65 -2.39 -7.36 16.92
C LEU A 65 -3.90 -7.13 17.02
N VAL A 66 -4.25 -5.93 17.49
CA VAL A 66 -5.52 -5.30 17.18
C VAL A 66 -5.25 -4.14 16.22
N ILE A 67 -5.90 -4.18 15.06
CA ILE A 67 -5.77 -3.16 14.01
C ILE A 67 -7.06 -2.36 13.98
N THR A 68 -6.97 -1.08 14.35
CA THR A 68 -8.08 -0.14 14.22
C THR A 68 -8.01 0.53 12.86
N SER A 69 -9.06 0.34 12.06
CA SER A 69 -9.20 0.98 10.75
C SER A 69 -9.98 2.28 10.85
N LYS A 70 -9.73 3.23 9.95
CA LYS A 70 -10.46 4.53 9.91
C LYS A 70 -11.95 4.34 9.64
N PHE A 71 -12.30 3.28 8.92
CA PHE A 71 -13.66 2.88 8.55
C PHE A 71 -13.82 1.36 8.77
N PRO A 72 -15.06 0.82 8.72
CA PRO A 72 -15.29 -0.62 8.82
C PRO A 72 -14.46 -1.39 7.77
N ALA A 73 -13.84 -2.50 8.18
CA ALA A 73 -12.97 -3.26 7.30
C ALA A 73 -13.78 -3.99 6.21
N GLU A 74 -13.69 -3.49 4.97
CA GLU A 74 -14.19 -4.17 3.77
C GLU A 74 -13.29 -5.35 3.35
N GLU A 75 -13.80 -6.26 2.49
CA GLU A 75 -13.12 -7.51 2.10
C GLU A 75 -11.69 -7.32 1.59
N PHE A 76 -11.45 -6.25 0.84
CA PHE A 76 -10.12 -5.97 0.30
C PHE A 76 -9.06 -5.68 1.39
N HIS A 77 -9.46 -5.12 2.53
CA HIS A 77 -8.57 -4.93 3.67
C HIS A 77 -8.25 -6.27 4.34
N LEU A 78 -9.27 -7.13 4.45
CA LEU A 78 -9.15 -8.43 5.09
C LEU A 78 -8.20 -9.34 4.31
N GLY A 79 -8.21 -9.27 2.97
CA GLY A 79 -7.24 -9.98 2.14
C GLY A 79 -5.79 -9.64 2.49
N ILE A 80 -5.47 -8.35 2.63
CA ILE A 80 -4.11 -7.89 3.02
C ILE A 80 -3.74 -8.41 4.41
N PHE A 81 -4.69 -8.45 5.35
CA PHE A 81 -4.43 -8.99 6.69
C PHE A 81 -4.18 -10.51 6.66
N GLN A 82 -4.93 -11.25 5.84
CA GLN A 82 -4.79 -12.70 5.69
C GLN A 82 -3.46 -13.11 5.04
N GLU A 83 -2.84 -12.25 4.23
CA GLU A 83 -1.51 -12.50 3.66
C GLU A 83 -0.40 -12.55 4.72
N VAL A 84 -0.57 -11.83 5.84
CA VAL A 84 0.50 -11.62 6.84
C VAL A 84 0.19 -12.19 8.22
N GLY A 85 -1.02 -12.73 8.41
CA GLY A 85 -1.46 -13.28 9.68
C GLY A 85 -2.78 -14.03 9.60
N THR A 86 -3.34 -14.36 10.76
CA THR A 86 -4.63 -15.06 10.89
C THR A 86 -5.66 -14.15 11.55
N ILE A 87 -6.72 -13.81 10.83
CA ILE A 87 -7.84 -13.05 11.39
C ILE A 87 -8.57 -13.93 12.42
N ARG A 88 -8.80 -13.39 13.62
CA ARG A 88 -9.54 -14.06 14.70
C ARG A 88 -10.94 -13.50 14.95
N GLY A 89 -11.26 -12.38 14.32
CA GLY A 89 -12.55 -11.74 14.40
C GLY A 89 -12.43 -10.24 14.22
N ASN A 90 -13.58 -9.61 14.06
CA ASN A 90 -13.70 -8.17 13.90
C ASN A 90 -14.71 -7.64 14.93
N LYS A 91 -14.48 -6.43 15.45
CA LYS A 91 -15.40 -5.73 16.35
C LYS A 91 -15.45 -4.25 15.95
N GLY A 92 -16.52 -3.86 15.25
CA GLY A 92 -16.64 -2.49 14.73
C GLY A 92 -15.53 -2.20 13.71
N ARG A 93 -14.61 -1.28 14.07
CA ARG A 93 -13.45 -0.91 13.24
C ARG A 93 -12.18 -1.69 13.58
N ASP A 94 -12.23 -2.53 14.60
CA ASP A 94 -11.09 -3.30 15.08
C ASP A 94 -11.07 -4.68 14.43
N THR A 95 -9.91 -5.07 13.91
CA THR A 95 -9.63 -6.41 13.39
C THR A 95 -8.55 -7.06 14.24
N PHE A 96 -8.83 -8.26 14.75
CA PHE A 96 -7.88 -9.03 15.55
C PHE A 96 -7.06 -9.91 14.61
N LEU A 97 -5.76 -9.62 14.49
CA LEU A 97 -4.85 -10.28 13.57
C LEU A 97 -3.70 -10.95 14.31
N PHE A 98 -3.58 -12.26 14.17
CA PHE A 98 -2.67 -13.07 14.99
C PHE A 98 -1.51 -13.59 14.15
N ARG A 99 -0.41 -13.94 14.83
CA ARG A 99 0.78 -14.56 14.23
C ARG A 99 1.47 -13.69 13.17
N VAL A 100 1.56 -12.38 13.40
CA VAL A 100 2.14 -11.41 12.47
C VAL A 100 3.64 -11.25 12.73
N LYS A 101 4.46 -11.18 11.67
CA LYS A 101 5.90 -10.92 11.81
C LYS A 101 6.15 -9.42 12.06
N PRO A 102 7.16 -9.05 12.87
CA PRO A 102 7.57 -7.64 13.09
C PRO A 102 7.70 -6.78 11.83
N LYS A 103 8.27 -7.33 10.75
CA LYS A 103 8.39 -6.61 9.47
C LYS A 103 7.04 -6.26 8.84
N ASP A 104 6.04 -7.12 9.03
CA ASP A 104 4.71 -6.97 8.44
C ASP A 104 3.89 -5.96 9.23
N VAL A 105 4.15 -5.80 10.55
CA VAL A 105 3.60 -4.70 11.36
C VAL A 105 3.97 -3.35 10.75
N ARG A 106 5.24 -3.14 10.40
CA ARG A 106 5.72 -1.89 9.78
C ARG A 106 5.13 -1.69 8.38
N MET A 107 4.92 -2.77 7.64
CA MET A 107 4.26 -2.70 6.32
C MET A 107 2.79 -2.27 6.46
N LEU A 108 2.06 -2.89 7.39
CA LEU A 108 0.67 -2.55 7.68
C LEU A 108 0.54 -1.08 8.09
N ALA A 109 1.42 -0.60 8.98
CA ALA A 109 1.39 0.77 9.47
C ALA A 109 1.42 1.84 8.35
N ARG A 110 2.00 1.53 7.19
CA ARG A 110 2.07 2.45 6.03
C ARG A 110 0.75 2.58 5.26
N LYS A 111 -0.21 1.67 5.47
CA LYS A 111 -1.48 1.67 4.73
C LYS A 111 -2.38 2.83 5.16
N TYR A 112 -2.81 3.67 4.23
CA TYR A 112 -3.48 4.95 4.55
C TYR A 112 -4.77 4.82 5.38
N TRP A 113 -5.42 3.66 5.31
CA TRP A 113 -6.67 3.34 6.01
C TRP A 113 -6.49 2.84 7.44
N ILE A 114 -5.27 2.49 7.84
CA ILE A 114 -4.99 2.11 9.22
C ILE A 114 -4.91 3.37 10.07
N GLU A 115 -5.60 3.35 11.20
CA GLU A 115 -5.58 4.40 12.20
C GLU A 115 -4.57 4.07 13.29
N LYS A 116 -4.66 2.86 13.87
CA LYS A 116 -3.80 2.42 14.98
C LYS A 116 -3.53 0.91 14.90
N ILE A 117 -2.34 0.51 15.35
CA ILE A 117 -1.94 -0.89 15.56
C ILE A 117 -1.43 -1.02 16.99
N ALA A 118 -2.05 -1.90 17.77
CA ALA A 118 -1.64 -2.19 19.13
C ALA A 118 -1.57 -3.71 19.37
N LEU A 119 -1.04 -4.11 20.52
CA LEU A 119 -1.06 -5.51 20.94
C LEU A 119 -2.50 -5.97 21.17
N ALA A 120 -2.83 -7.16 20.64
CA ALA A 120 -4.11 -7.78 20.93
C ALA A 120 -4.20 -8.10 22.43
N PRO A 121 -5.35 -7.85 23.07
CA PRO A 121 -5.59 -8.34 24.43
C PRO A 121 -5.53 -9.87 24.44
N PRO A 122 -5.17 -10.50 25.57
CA PRO A 122 -5.24 -11.94 25.71
C PRO A 122 -6.71 -12.37 25.51
N MET A 123 -6.98 -13.09 24.41
CA MET A 123 -8.31 -13.61 24.17
C MET A 123 -8.55 -14.78 25.12
N LYS A 124 -9.60 -14.68 25.95
CA LYS A 124 -10.12 -15.80 26.71
C LYS A 124 -10.83 -16.71 25.71
N PHE A 125 -10.28 -17.89 25.48
CA PHE A 125 -10.95 -18.98 24.78
C PHE A 125 -11.89 -19.71 25.73
#